data_AF-A0A1J5M0Y7-F1
#
_entry.id   AF-A0A1J5M0Y7-F1
#
_cell.length_a   1.000
_cell.length_b   1.000
_cell.length_c   1.000
_cell.angle_alpha   90.00
_cell.angle_beta   90.00
_cell.angle_gamma   90.00
#
_symmetry.space_group_name_H-M   'P 1'
#
loop_
_entity.id
_entity.type
_entity.pdbx_description
1 polymer ?
#
loop_
_entity_poly.entity_id
_entity_poly.type
_entity_poly.pdbx_seq_one_letter_code
_entity_poly.pdbx_strand_id
1 'polypeptide(L)'
;MSDSNHQKNLDRHEEFLKEFKIRKTEIELDTSRTILVINDSIKSPYKSNYNHLIKHFSNYQVKTDSLIQSSVYKIDLNKFKSTKFIFKRSSGFPQNSEIWHKEYPFHLGAAISFTTITFDTNHKFGVLDGGIVYGRLNGHGFRIYIKKENNDWIIDFIEETWIS
;
A
#
# COMPACT_ATOMS: atom_id res chain seq x y z
N MET A 1 12.49 37.39 -30.60
CA MET A 1 12.36 36.96 -29.19
C MET A 1 11.73 35.57 -29.01
N SER A 2 11.02 35.01 -30.00
CA SER A 2 10.39 33.68 -29.95
C SER A 2 11.39 32.51 -29.92
N ASP A 3 12.40 32.54 -30.79
CA ASP A 3 13.20 31.34 -31.09
C ASP A 3 14.19 30.97 -29.97
N SER A 4 14.62 31.96 -29.17
CA SER A 4 15.48 31.75 -28.01
C SER A 4 14.77 31.01 -26.86
N ASN A 5 13.46 31.22 -26.70
CA ASN A 5 12.68 30.51 -25.69
C ASN A 5 12.37 29.07 -26.12
N HIS A 6 12.17 28.85 -27.42
CA HIS A 6 12.00 27.51 -27.97
C HIS A 6 13.26 26.65 -27.77
N GLN A 7 14.43 27.20 -28.07
CA GLN A 7 15.70 26.49 -27.88
C GLN A 7 15.97 26.17 -26.41
N LYS A 8 15.76 27.13 -25.49
CA LYS A 8 15.92 26.90 -24.04
C LYS A 8 14.98 25.83 -23.49
N ASN A 9 13.78 25.69 -24.06
CA ASN A 9 12.83 24.65 -23.64
C ASN A 9 13.24 23.26 -24.14
N LEU A 10 13.80 23.18 -25.35
CA LEU A 10 14.38 21.93 -25.88
C LEU A 10 15.58 21.49 -25.03
N ASP A 11 16.49 22.40 -24.73
CA ASP A 11 17.69 22.09 -23.93
C ASP A 11 17.31 21.56 -22.53
N ARG A 12 16.32 22.19 -21.87
CA ARG A 12 15.78 21.72 -20.58
C ARG A 12 15.12 20.34 -20.68
N HIS A 13 14.43 20.06 -21.79
CA HIS A 13 13.77 18.77 -21.99
C HIS A 13 14.81 17.66 -22.17
N GLU A 14 15.88 17.92 -22.92
CA GLU A 14 16.98 16.97 -23.09
C GLU A 14 17.71 16.71 -21.77
N GLU A 15 17.96 17.75 -20.97
CA GLU A 15 18.57 17.64 -19.65
C GLU A 15 17.69 16.81 -18.69
N PHE A 16 16.38 17.07 -18.68
CA PHE A 16 15.42 16.26 -17.92
C PHE A 16 15.43 14.78 -18.34
N LEU A 17 15.44 14.48 -19.64
CA LEU A 17 15.49 13.10 -20.13
C LEU A 17 16.79 12.40 -19.74
N LYS A 18 17.91 13.13 -19.73
CA LYS A 18 19.21 12.61 -19.30
C LYS A 18 19.20 12.31 -17.80
N GLU A 19 18.74 13.22 -16.96
CA GLU A 19 18.60 12.98 -15.52
C GLU A 19 17.64 11.82 -15.22
N PHE A 20 16.52 11.74 -15.94
CA PHE A 20 15.55 10.66 -15.78
C PHE A 20 16.18 9.29 -16.08
N LYS A 21 16.95 9.17 -17.17
CA LYS A 21 17.67 7.93 -17.52
C LYS A 21 18.71 7.55 -16.47
N ILE A 22 19.45 8.53 -15.94
CA ILE A 22 20.44 8.30 -14.88
C ILE A 22 19.74 7.78 -13.63
N ARG A 23 18.71 8.46 -13.14
CA ARG A 23 17.95 8.03 -11.96
C ARG A 23 17.32 6.66 -12.13
N LYS A 24 16.76 6.36 -13.31
CA LYS A 24 16.20 5.04 -13.62
C LYS A 24 17.28 3.95 -13.50
N THR A 25 18.46 4.21 -14.06
CA THR A 25 19.60 3.27 -14.02
C THR A 25 20.12 3.10 -12.59
N GLU A 26 20.22 4.18 -11.81
CA GLU A 26 20.59 4.12 -10.39
C GLU A 26 19.60 3.26 -9.59
N ILE A 27 18.28 3.42 -9.83
CA ILE A 27 17.23 2.61 -9.20
C ILE A 27 17.29 1.13 -9.60
N GLU A 28 17.72 0.85 -10.85
CA GLU A 28 17.89 -0.50 -11.39
C GLU A 28 19.16 -1.19 -10.85
N LEU A 29 20.23 -0.43 -10.63
CA LEU A 29 21.51 -0.92 -10.07
C LEU A 29 21.54 -0.92 -8.53
N ASP A 30 20.57 -0.26 -7.89
CA ASP A 30 20.49 -0.18 -6.43
C ASP A 30 20.25 -1.56 -5.81
N THR A 31 21.31 -2.10 -5.21
CA THR A 31 21.29 -3.32 -4.40
C THR A 31 20.82 -3.07 -2.95
N SER A 32 20.59 -1.81 -2.58
CA SER A 32 20.13 -1.44 -1.25
C SER A 32 18.77 -2.08 -1.01
N ARG A 33 18.73 -2.93 0.01
CA ARG A 33 17.49 -3.61 0.40
C ARG A 33 16.66 -2.62 1.19
N THR A 34 15.52 -2.27 0.65
CA THR A 34 14.56 -1.39 1.32
C THR A 34 13.82 -2.18 2.38
N ILE A 35 13.84 -1.71 3.63
CA ILE A 35 13.05 -2.31 4.70
C ILE A 35 11.61 -1.80 4.60
N LEU A 36 10.67 -2.74 4.47
CA LEU A 36 9.24 -2.49 4.63
C LEU A 36 8.79 -3.08 5.95
N VAL A 37 8.25 -2.23 6.82
CA VAL A 37 7.77 -2.64 8.14
C VAL A 37 6.30 -2.98 8.04
N ILE A 38 5.94 -4.19 8.44
CA ILE A 38 4.57 -4.69 8.43
C ILE A 38 4.08 -4.79 9.86
N ASN A 39 2.87 -4.28 10.11
CA ASN A 39 2.22 -4.45 11.41
C ASN A 39 2.20 -5.91 11.86
N ASP A 40 2.44 -6.15 13.14
CA ASP A 40 2.51 -7.50 13.71
C ASP A 40 1.22 -8.29 13.52
N SER A 41 0.09 -7.61 13.64
CA SER A 41 -1.24 -8.16 13.43
C SER A 41 -2.06 -7.29 12.48
N ILE A 42 -2.97 -7.95 11.79
CA ILE A 42 -4.01 -7.31 11.01
C ILE A 42 -5.04 -6.71 11.99
N LYS A 43 -5.44 -5.47 11.73
CA LYS A 43 -6.47 -4.78 12.53
C LYS A 43 -7.85 -5.34 12.21
N SER A 44 -8.76 -5.33 13.18
CA SER A 44 -10.17 -5.63 12.91
C SER A 44 -10.74 -4.72 11.81
N PRO A 45 -11.76 -5.18 11.06
CA PRO A 45 -12.31 -4.38 9.98
C PRO A 45 -13.09 -3.20 10.57
N TYR A 46 -13.14 -2.08 9.85
CA TYR A 46 -14.01 -0.98 10.25
C TYR A 46 -15.47 -1.37 9.99
N LYS A 47 -16.37 -1.04 10.92
CA LYS A 47 -17.82 -1.30 10.72
C LYS A 47 -18.35 -0.63 9.44
N SER A 48 -17.77 0.50 9.04
CA SER A 48 -18.11 1.18 7.79
C SER A 48 -17.85 0.33 6.54
N ASN A 49 -16.94 -0.64 6.61
CA ASN A 49 -16.58 -1.48 5.47
C ASN A 49 -17.77 -2.28 4.95
N TYR A 50 -18.69 -2.69 5.81
CA TYR A 50 -19.93 -3.34 5.39
C TYR A 50 -20.74 -2.44 4.45
N ASN A 51 -20.90 -1.16 4.80
CA ASN A 51 -21.62 -0.20 3.96
C ASN A 51 -20.89 0.05 2.64
N HIS A 52 -19.56 0.14 2.67
CA HIS A 52 -18.75 0.30 1.47
C HIS A 52 -18.86 -0.92 0.54
N LEU A 53 -18.82 -2.13 1.09
CA LEU A 53 -18.98 -3.37 0.34
C LEU A 53 -20.35 -3.42 -0.37
N ILE A 54 -21.44 -3.17 0.39
CA ILE A 54 -22.81 -3.18 -0.14
C ILE A 54 -22.97 -2.13 -1.23
N LYS A 55 -22.44 -0.92 -1.01
CA LYS A 55 -22.53 0.17 -1.99
C LYS A 55 -21.80 -0.18 -3.28
N HIS A 56 -20.54 -0.62 -3.17
CA HIS A 56 -19.68 -0.94 -4.32
C HIS A 56 -20.24 -2.09 -5.16
N PHE A 57 -20.72 -3.16 -4.51
CA PHE A 57 -21.28 -4.33 -5.16
C PHE A 57 -22.82 -4.36 -5.14
N SER A 58 -23.47 -3.20 -5.15
CA SER A 58 -24.93 -3.07 -5.04
C SER A 58 -25.70 -3.84 -6.12
N ASN A 59 -25.11 -4.02 -7.30
CA ASN A 59 -25.68 -4.80 -8.40
C ASN A 59 -25.77 -6.32 -8.12
N TYR A 60 -25.12 -6.82 -7.07
CA TYR A 60 -24.96 -8.26 -6.81
C TYR A 60 -25.76 -8.79 -5.60
N GLN A 61 -26.72 -8.00 -5.08
CA GLN A 61 -27.52 -8.36 -3.88
C GLN A 61 -26.66 -8.87 -2.71
N VAL A 62 -25.56 -8.16 -2.44
CA VAL A 62 -24.60 -8.52 -1.39
C VAL A 62 -25.27 -8.53 -0.02
N LYS A 63 -25.11 -9.64 0.70
CA LYS A 63 -25.49 -9.78 2.11
C LYS A 63 -24.22 -9.86 2.93
N THR A 64 -24.15 -9.12 4.02
CA THR A 64 -22.97 -9.09 4.88
C THR A 64 -23.17 -10.00 6.08
N ASP A 65 -22.14 -10.75 6.43
CA ASP A 65 -22.12 -11.46 7.71
C ASP A 65 -21.78 -10.47 8.82
N SER A 66 -22.70 -10.30 9.77
CA SER A 66 -22.54 -9.42 10.93
C SER A 66 -21.46 -9.91 11.92
N LEU A 67 -20.96 -11.14 11.73
CA LEU A 67 -19.94 -11.73 12.60
C LEU A 67 -18.56 -11.12 12.31
N ILE A 68 -18.19 -10.12 13.11
CA ILE A 68 -16.81 -9.66 13.21
C ILE A 68 -16.01 -10.74 13.95
N GLN A 69 -15.33 -11.62 13.21
CA GLN A 69 -14.45 -12.60 13.82
C GLN A 69 -13.19 -11.87 14.35
N SER A 70 -13.07 -11.78 15.67
CA SER A 70 -12.04 -10.98 16.36
C SER A 70 -10.68 -11.66 16.47
N SER A 71 -10.40 -12.68 15.65
CA SER A 71 -9.13 -13.42 15.75
C SER A 71 -7.97 -12.55 15.26
N VAL A 72 -6.99 -12.35 16.14
CA VAL A 72 -5.73 -11.66 15.81
C VAL A 72 -4.99 -12.49 14.76
N TYR A 73 -5.02 -12.06 13.51
CA TYR A 73 -4.28 -12.70 12.43
C TYR A 73 -2.91 -12.03 12.25
N LYS A 74 -1.85 -12.84 12.16
CA LYS A 74 -0.50 -12.37 11.84
C LYS A 74 -0.12 -12.81 10.43
N ILE A 75 0.25 -11.85 9.59
CA ILE A 75 0.69 -12.14 8.22
C ILE A 75 1.99 -12.94 8.26
N ASP A 76 2.07 -14.10 7.64
CA ASP A 76 3.32 -14.85 7.51
C ASP A 76 4.26 -14.18 6.51
N LEU A 77 5.28 -13.48 7.02
CA LEU A 77 6.21 -12.71 6.18
C LEU A 77 7.10 -13.59 5.30
N ASN A 78 7.28 -14.87 5.64
CA ASN A 78 8.11 -15.80 4.87
C ASN A 78 7.49 -16.15 3.50
N LYS A 79 6.19 -15.89 3.33
CA LYS A 79 5.49 -16.08 2.06
C LYS A 79 5.85 -15.04 1.02
N PHE A 80 6.36 -13.87 1.42
CA PHE A 80 6.77 -12.83 0.48
C PHE A 80 8.24 -13.03 0.09
N LYS A 81 8.46 -13.33 -1.19
CA LYS A 81 9.78 -13.42 -1.78
C LYS A 81 10.03 -12.16 -2.61
N SER A 82 11.02 -11.37 -2.21
CA SER A 82 11.48 -10.20 -2.97
C SER A 82 12.99 -10.13 -2.93
N THR A 83 13.59 -9.70 -4.05
CA THR A 83 15.02 -9.41 -4.15
C THR A 83 15.34 -7.99 -3.68
N LYS A 84 14.36 -7.07 -3.72
CA LYS A 84 14.52 -5.64 -3.42
C LYS A 84 14.04 -5.25 -2.03
N PHE A 85 12.98 -5.89 -1.53
CA PHE A 85 12.36 -5.54 -0.26
C PHE A 85 12.64 -6.60 0.80
N ILE A 86 12.99 -6.16 2.01
CA ILE A 86 12.98 -7.01 3.20
C ILE A 86 11.79 -6.61 4.05
N PHE A 87 10.92 -7.57 4.32
CA PHE A 87 9.78 -7.39 5.21
C PHE A 87 10.19 -7.65 6.65
N LYS A 88 9.96 -6.68 7.53
CA LYS A 88 10.19 -6.82 8.98
C LYS A 88 8.91 -6.53 9.75
N ARG A 89 8.82 -7.09 10.96
CA ARG A 89 7.71 -6.85 11.89
C ARG A 89 7.84 -5.48 12.57
N SER A 90 6.72 -4.80 12.79
CA SER A 90 6.67 -3.53 13.53
C SER A 90 7.20 -3.63 14.97
N SER A 91 7.02 -4.77 15.63
CA SER A 91 7.51 -5.02 17.01
C SER A 91 9.03 -4.89 17.17
N GLY A 92 9.79 -5.00 16.07
CA GLY A 92 11.23 -4.78 16.06
C GLY A 92 11.65 -3.30 15.97
N PHE A 93 10.70 -2.37 15.95
CA PHE A 93 10.92 -0.95 15.73
C PHE A 93 10.27 -0.10 16.84
N PRO A 94 10.70 1.17 17.01
CA PRO A 94 9.99 2.11 17.86
C PRO A 94 8.53 2.27 17.43
N GLN A 95 7.65 2.49 18.39
CA GLN A 95 6.21 2.59 18.11
C GLN A 95 5.83 3.95 17.52
N ASN A 96 4.75 3.96 16.73
CA ASN A 96 4.13 5.18 16.18
C ASN A 96 5.12 6.01 15.34
N SER A 97 5.11 7.34 15.49
CA SER A 97 5.99 8.25 14.77
C SER A 97 7.47 8.08 15.11
N GLU A 98 7.81 7.45 16.24
CA GLU A 98 9.20 7.30 16.67
C GLU A 98 10.03 6.43 15.75
N ILE A 99 9.38 5.57 14.95
CA ILE A 99 10.08 4.81 13.92
C ILE A 99 10.81 5.73 12.93
N TRP A 100 10.29 6.94 12.70
CA TRP A 100 10.83 7.93 11.74
C TRP A 100 11.85 8.90 12.35
N HIS A 101 11.97 8.97 13.68
CA HIS A 101 12.94 9.85 14.35
C HIS A 101 14.32 9.20 14.53
N LYS A 102 14.44 7.89 14.26
CA LYS A 102 15.70 7.16 14.39
C LYS A 102 16.46 7.10 13.07
N GLU A 103 17.77 7.25 13.19
CA GLU A 103 18.69 6.85 12.13
C GLU A 103 18.87 5.33 12.17
N TYR A 104 18.80 4.71 10.99
CA TYR A 104 19.06 3.28 10.83
C TYR A 104 20.25 3.07 9.89
N PRO A 105 21.03 2.00 10.08
CA PRO A 105 22.08 1.62 9.12
C PRO A 105 21.51 1.03 7.81
N PHE A 106 20.22 1.25 7.53
CA PHE A 106 19.50 0.74 6.37
C PHE A 106 18.41 1.73 5.93
N HIS A 107 17.97 1.62 4.68
CA HIS A 107 16.87 2.43 4.17
C HIS A 107 15.51 1.87 4.66
N LEU A 108 14.85 2.61 5.56
CA LEU A 108 13.46 2.36 5.93
C LEU A 108 12.56 3.01 4.88
N GLY A 109 11.89 2.18 4.06
CA GLY A 109 11.08 2.67 2.95
C GLY A 109 9.66 3.04 3.37
N ALA A 110 8.98 2.14 4.08
CA ALA A 110 7.62 2.38 4.53
C ALA A 110 7.20 1.51 5.72
N ALA A 111 6.21 1.97 6.48
CA ALA A 111 5.42 1.16 7.39
C ALA A 111 4.04 0.89 6.76
N ILE A 112 3.64 -0.39 6.72
CA ILE A 112 2.45 -0.88 6.03
C ILE A 112 1.53 -1.58 7.03
N SER A 113 0.24 -1.30 6.92
CA SER A 113 -0.80 -1.93 7.72
C SER A 113 -2.02 -2.28 6.89
N PHE A 114 -2.75 -3.32 7.33
CA PHE A 114 -4.00 -3.75 6.72
C PHE A 114 -5.04 -4.04 7.81
N THR A 115 -6.31 -3.89 7.46
CA THR A 115 -7.44 -4.48 8.18
C THR A 115 -7.74 -5.89 7.66
N THR A 116 -8.51 -6.66 8.43
CA THR A 116 -9.04 -7.94 7.96
C THR A 116 -10.05 -7.68 6.86
N ILE A 117 -10.18 -8.64 5.95
CA ILE A 117 -11.15 -8.53 4.86
C ILE A 117 -12.55 -8.69 5.43
N THR A 118 -13.43 -7.75 5.10
CA THR A 118 -14.87 -7.86 5.30
C THR A 118 -15.47 -8.56 4.08
N PHE A 119 -15.93 -9.79 4.24
CA PHE A 119 -16.56 -10.57 3.18
C PHE A 119 -18.09 -10.44 3.18
N ASP A 120 -18.70 -10.69 2.02
CA ASP A 120 -20.10 -11.07 1.94
C ASP A 120 -20.31 -12.49 2.49
N THR A 121 -21.56 -12.86 2.78
CA THR A 121 -21.89 -14.18 3.33
C THR A 121 -21.40 -15.35 2.48
N ASN A 122 -21.31 -15.16 1.15
CA ASN A 122 -20.89 -16.22 0.23
C ASN A 122 -19.39 -16.21 -0.08
N HIS A 123 -18.61 -15.31 0.53
CA HIS A 123 -17.17 -15.13 0.29
C HIS A 123 -16.83 -14.99 -1.22
N LYS A 124 -17.65 -14.23 -1.94
CA LYS A 124 -17.48 -13.85 -3.34
C LYS A 124 -16.94 -12.42 -3.49
N PHE A 125 -17.24 -11.54 -2.55
CA PHE A 125 -16.85 -10.14 -2.54
C PHE A 125 -16.23 -9.79 -1.21
N GLY A 126 -15.20 -8.95 -1.25
CA GLY A 126 -14.50 -8.51 -0.06
C GLY A 126 -14.09 -7.06 -0.15
N VAL A 127 -13.91 -6.44 1.01
CA VAL A 127 -13.29 -5.12 1.12
C VAL A 127 -12.33 -5.12 2.30
N LEU A 128 -11.18 -4.48 2.12
CA LEU A 128 -10.20 -4.25 3.17
C LEU A 128 -9.63 -2.84 3.05
N ASP A 129 -9.11 -2.31 4.14
CA ASP A 129 -8.36 -1.07 4.14
C ASP A 129 -6.90 -1.38 4.41
N GLY A 130 -6.03 -0.54 3.90
CA GLY A 130 -4.65 -0.50 4.30
C GLY A 130 -4.11 0.90 4.32
N GLY A 131 -2.90 1.01 4.85
CA GLY A 131 -2.17 2.26 4.90
C GLY A 131 -0.70 2.00 4.66
N ILE A 132 -0.07 2.90 3.91
CA ILE A 132 1.37 2.95 3.71
C ILE A 132 1.84 4.32 4.20
N VAL A 133 2.79 4.33 5.11
CA VAL A 133 3.38 5.52 5.69
C VAL A 133 4.86 5.54 5.34
N TYR A 134 5.32 6.63 4.71
CA TYR A 134 6.69 6.86 4.27
C TYR A 134 7.47 7.79 5.22
N GLY A 135 6.77 8.43 6.15
CA GLY A 135 7.35 9.36 7.12
C GLY A 135 6.31 9.86 8.11
N ARG A 136 6.70 10.73 9.04
CA ARG A 136 5.81 11.21 10.12
C ARG A 136 4.52 11.86 9.62
N LEU A 137 4.61 12.61 8.52
CA LEU A 137 3.53 13.37 7.87
C LEU A 137 3.49 13.06 6.37
N ASN A 138 3.71 11.78 6.05
CA ASN A 138 3.63 11.31 4.68
C ASN A 138 3.07 9.90 4.70
N GLY A 139 1.78 9.79 4.44
CA GLY A 139 1.13 8.50 4.34
C GLY A 139 -0.12 8.55 3.49
N HIS A 140 -0.48 7.38 2.97
CA HIS A 140 -1.67 7.17 2.16
C HIS A 140 -2.47 6.02 2.73
N GLY A 141 -3.78 6.23 2.83
CA GLY A 141 -4.76 5.20 3.13
C GLY A 141 -5.49 4.78 1.88
N PHE A 142 -5.77 3.49 1.75
CA PHE A 142 -6.52 2.94 0.63
C PHE A 142 -7.56 1.93 1.12
N ARG A 143 -8.63 1.82 0.36
CA ARG A 143 -9.63 0.77 0.46
C ARG A 143 -9.62 -0.05 -0.81
N ILE A 144 -9.45 -1.35 -0.65
CA ILE A 144 -9.32 -2.31 -1.74
C ILE A 144 -10.58 -3.16 -1.75
N TYR A 145 -11.28 -3.15 -2.88
CA TYR A 145 -12.40 -4.01 -3.16
C TYR A 145 -11.89 -5.20 -3.97
N ILE A 146 -12.25 -6.41 -3.54
CA ILE A 146 -11.84 -7.65 -4.17
C ILE A 146 -13.08 -8.48 -4.52
N LYS A 147 -12.97 -9.28 -5.58
CA LYS A 147 -13.98 -10.27 -5.94
C LYS A 147 -13.34 -11.57 -6.36
N LYS A 148 -14.10 -12.65 -6.23
CA LYS A 148 -13.67 -13.99 -6.61
C LYS A 148 -14.12 -14.30 -8.04
N GLU A 149 -13.18 -14.56 -8.92
CA GLU A 149 -13.42 -14.98 -10.30
C GLU A 149 -12.61 -16.26 -10.57
N ASN A 150 -13.27 -17.31 -11.08
CA ASN A 150 -12.63 -18.60 -11.37
C ASN A 150 -11.81 -19.20 -10.21
N ASN A 151 -12.30 -19.03 -8.98
CA ASN A 151 -11.65 -19.38 -7.71
C ASN A 151 -10.46 -18.50 -7.28
N ASP A 152 -10.05 -17.55 -8.09
CA ASP A 152 -8.98 -16.59 -7.75
C ASP A 152 -9.56 -15.28 -7.22
N TRP A 153 -8.83 -14.66 -6.30
CA TRP A 153 -9.16 -13.31 -5.81
C TRP A 153 -8.51 -12.27 -6.70
N ILE A 154 -9.32 -11.37 -7.26
CA ILE A 154 -8.84 -10.25 -8.04
C ILE A 154 -9.23 -8.93 -7.39
N ILE A 155 -8.40 -7.92 -7.61
CA ILE A 155 -8.69 -6.54 -7.22
C ILE A 155 -9.72 -6.00 -8.22
N ASP A 156 -10.88 -5.63 -7.72
CA ASP A 156 -11.93 -5.00 -8.51
C ASP A 156 -11.71 -3.49 -8.57
N PHE A 157 -11.39 -2.87 -7.44
CA PHE A 157 -11.16 -1.43 -7.34
C PHE A 157 -10.27 -1.05 -6.14
N ILE A 158 -9.55 0.06 -6.26
CA ILE A 158 -8.80 0.68 -5.16
C ILE A 158 -9.23 2.14 -5.03
N GLU A 159 -9.77 2.49 -3.86
CA GLU A 159 -10.19 3.84 -3.48
C GLU A 159 -9.13 4.44 -2.56
N GLU A 160 -8.67 5.66 -2.86
CA GLU A 160 -7.85 6.43 -1.91
C GLU A 160 -8.75 7.03 -0.83
N THR A 161 -8.36 6.91 0.43
CA THR A 161 -9.21 7.26 1.59
C THR A 161 -8.70 8.46 2.37
N TRP A 162 -7.38 8.60 2.50
CA TRP A 162 -6.75 9.74 3.17
C TRP A 162 -5.31 9.91 2.70
N ILE A 163 -4.83 11.15 2.76
CA ILE A 163 -3.45 11.55 2.59
C ILE A 163 -3.08 12.35 3.83
N SER A 164 -1.91 12.11 4.40
CA SER A 164 -1.38 12.84 5.54
C SER A 164 0.03 13.33 5.29
#